data_AF-A0A7V3M1Y5-F1
#
_entry.id   AF-A0A7V3M1Y5-F1
#
_cell.length_a   1.000
_cell.length_b   1.000
_cell.length_c   1.000
_cell.angle_alpha   90.00
_cell.angle_beta   90.00
_cell.angle_gamma   90.00
#
_symmetry.space_group_name_H-M   'P 1'
#
loop_
_entity.id
_entity.type
_entity.pdbx_description
1 polymer ?
#
loop_
_entity_poly.entity_id
_entity_poly.type
_entity_poly.pdbx_seq_one_letter_code
_entity_poly.pdbx_strand_id
1 'polypeptide(L)'
;MARAVFADPKGKIYDHPTLEAAGAAGADPVRLPEEDLLPVPEGTRFFHLPDSRAVAFDPSLDAFATLERVPVGRRRVTPLAVACFLPPGYTRTHLPAAHYPGPAPYLPLWAYTACGFAGKGFAAAAVRVDPVDHSEPRHYDDREILPQVEEVLRRHPENRLWKQLRVCALTYHCLAAKNAFLGRWEMPLPTSASCNADCVGCLSLQPAGA
;
A
#
# COMPACT_ATOMS: atom_id res chain seq x y z
N MET A 1 -12.68 -9.57 -16.38
CA MET A 1 -12.34 -8.15 -16.09
C MET A 1 -12.77 -7.76 -14.70
N ALA A 2 -11.92 -7.05 -13.97
CA ALA A 2 -12.23 -6.55 -12.64
C ALA A 2 -13.19 -5.35 -12.70
N ARG A 3 -14.16 -5.33 -11.79
CA ARG A 3 -15.12 -4.21 -11.67
C ARG A 3 -14.46 -3.03 -10.98
N ALA A 4 -14.81 -1.83 -11.41
CA ALA A 4 -14.36 -0.59 -10.77
C ALA A 4 -14.78 -0.57 -9.30
N VAL A 5 -13.93 -0.01 -8.45
CA VAL A 5 -14.24 0.20 -7.03
C VAL A 5 -14.14 1.68 -6.70
N PHE A 6 -15.00 2.13 -5.79
CA PHE A 6 -15.01 3.51 -5.31
C PHE A 6 -15.40 3.54 -3.84
N ALA A 7 -14.98 4.58 -3.12
CA ALA A 7 -15.39 4.80 -1.75
C ALA A 7 -16.44 5.92 -1.66
N ASP A 8 -17.37 5.81 -0.71
CA ASP A 8 -18.16 6.97 -0.31
C ASP A 8 -17.33 7.91 0.60
N PRO A 9 -17.83 9.13 0.91
CA PRO A 9 -17.11 10.06 1.80
C PRO A 9 -16.89 9.56 3.24
N LYS A 10 -17.49 8.43 3.63
CA LYS A 10 -17.26 7.77 4.93
C LYS A 10 -16.22 6.66 4.83
N GLY A 11 -15.60 6.47 3.65
CA GLY A 11 -14.59 5.45 3.39
C GLY A 11 -15.15 4.05 3.13
N LYS A 12 -16.47 3.88 2.98
CA LYS A 12 -17.03 2.57 2.64
C LYS A 12 -16.84 2.31 1.15
N ILE A 13 -16.21 1.18 0.82
CA ILE A 13 -15.88 0.79 -0.55
C ILE A 13 -17.04 0.00 -1.18
N TYR A 14 -17.30 0.26 -2.45
CA TYR A 14 -18.31 -0.35 -3.30
C TYR A 14 -17.69 -0.73 -4.63
N ASP A 15 -18.16 -1.82 -5.22
CA ASP A 15 -17.95 -2.20 -6.61
C ASP A 15 -19.02 -1.56 -7.52
N HIS A 16 -18.63 -1.17 -8.72
CA HIS A 16 -19.56 -0.69 -9.75
C HIS A 16 -20.18 -1.88 -10.49
N PRO A 17 -21.50 -1.89 -10.77
CA PRO A 17 -22.16 -3.04 -11.39
C PRO A 17 -21.72 -3.31 -12.83
N THR A 18 -21.36 -2.27 -13.59
CA THR A 18 -21.14 -2.37 -15.04
C THR A 18 -19.81 -1.80 -15.54
N LEU A 19 -19.07 -1.06 -14.70
CA LEU A 19 -17.85 -0.38 -15.14
C LEU A 19 -16.63 -1.17 -14.69
N GLU A 20 -15.60 -1.16 -15.53
CA GLU A 20 -14.35 -1.88 -15.29
C GLU A 20 -13.36 -1.00 -14.55
N ALA A 21 -12.52 -1.64 -13.72
CA ALA A 21 -11.45 -0.95 -13.01
C ALA A 21 -10.44 -0.34 -13.98
N ALA A 22 -10.01 0.88 -13.66
CA ALA A 22 -8.96 1.58 -14.38
C ALA A 22 -7.75 1.79 -13.46
N GLY A 23 -6.56 1.73 -14.06
CA GLY A 23 -5.31 2.19 -13.46
C GLY A 23 -4.83 3.45 -14.16
N ALA A 24 -3.66 3.93 -13.78
CA ALA A 24 -2.98 5.01 -14.46
C ALA A 24 -1.54 4.63 -14.79
N ALA A 25 -1.14 4.95 -16.02
CA ALA A 25 0.23 4.90 -16.50
C ALA A 25 0.72 6.35 -16.63
N GLY A 26 1.41 6.83 -15.60
CA GLY A 26 1.69 8.26 -15.47
C GLY A 26 0.39 9.05 -15.24
N ALA A 27 0.07 9.98 -16.14
CA ALA A 27 -1.14 10.80 -16.06
C ALA A 27 -2.36 10.17 -16.78
N ASP A 28 -2.14 9.16 -17.62
CA ASP A 28 -3.16 8.63 -18.50
C ASP A 28 -3.91 7.46 -17.86
N PRO A 29 -5.25 7.46 -17.86
CA PRO A 29 -6.01 6.30 -17.42
C PRO A 29 -5.84 5.16 -18.43
N VAL A 30 -5.66 3.96 -17.90
CA VAL A 30 -5.50 2.72 -18.67
C VAL A 30 -6.43 1.64 -18.13
N ARG A 31 -6.83 0.73 -19.02
CA ARG A 31 -7.57 -0.47 -18.62
C ARG A 31 -6.64 -1.36 -17.81
N LEU A 32 -7.19 -2.13 -16.88
CA LEU A 32 -6.46 -3.16 -16.15
C LEU A 32 -6.82 -4.53 -16.72
N PRO A 33 -5.93 -5.14 -17.53
CA PRO A 33 -6.10 -6.52 -17.97
C PRO A 33 -6.17 -7.46 -16.76
N GLU A 34 -6.88 -8.58 -16.90
CA GLU A 34 -7.06 -9.52 -15.80
C GLU A 34 -5.75 -10.22 -15.44
N GLU A 35 -4.86 -10.42 -16.42
CA GLU A 35 -3.52 -10.96 -16.26
C GLU A 35 -2.57 -10.07 -15.45
N ASP A 36 -2.85 -8.76 -15.36
CA ASP A 36 -2.05 -7.79 -14.61
C ASP A 36 -2.53 -7.62 -13.16
N LEU A 37 -3.57 -8.37 -12.77
CA LEU A 37 -4.20 -8.30 -11.48
C LEU A 37 -3.92 -9.57 -10.67
N LEU A 38 -3.58 -9.38 -9.39
CA LEU A 38 -3.52 -10.44 -8.41
C LEU A 38 -4.55 -10.25 -7.30
N PRO A 39 -5.10 -11.31 -6.71
CA PRO A 39 -5.87 -11.20 -5.48
C PRO A 39 -5.06 -10.47 -4.41
N VAL A 40 -5.66 -9.49 -3.73
CA VAL A 40 -4.92 -8.72 -2.73
C VAL A 40 -4.35 -9.65 -1.64
N PRO A 41 -3.05 -9.59 -1.34
CA PRO A 41 -2.45 -10.40 -0.28
C PRO A 41 -2.90 -9.94 1.11
N GLU A 42 -2.78 -10.84 2.08
CA GLU A 42 -2.99 -10.51 3.49
C GLU A 42 -2.10 -9.34 3.93
N GLY A 43 -2.66 -8.44 4.76
CA GLY A 43 -1.96 -7.22 5.18
C GLY A 43 -2.08 -6.05 4.20
N THR A 44 -2.73 -6.23 3.05
CA THR A 44 -3.09 -5.12 2.16
C THR A 44 -3.94 -4.09 2.89
N ARG A 45 -3.60 -2.82 2.74
CA ARG A 45 -4.38 -1.69 3.24
C ARG A 45 -5.10 -0.99 2.10
N PHE A 46 -6.32 -0.53 2.35
CA PHE A 46 -7.12 0.23 1.40
C PHE A 46 -7.18 1.68 1.82
N PHE A 47 -7.12 2.57 0.83
CA PHE A 47 -7.24 4.01 1.00
C PHE A 47 -8.26 4.54 0.02
N HIS A 48 -9.00 5.57 0.42
CA HIS A 48 -9.65 6.46 -0.53
C HIS A 48 -8.76 7.69 -0.70
N LEU A 49 -8.67 8.19 -1.93
CA LEU A 49 -7.89 9.38 -2.22
C LEU A 49 -8.75 10.61 -1.93
N PRO A 50 -8.34 11.50 -0.99
CA PRO A 50 -9.11 12.68 -0.64
C PRO A 50 -9.29 13.60 -1.85
N ASP A 51 -10.42 14.31 -1.89
CA ASP A 51 -10.78 15.29 -2.94
C ASP A 51 -10.82 14.76 -4.39
N SER A 52 -10.67 13.45 -4.58
CA SER A 52 -10.67 12.80 -5.88
C SER A 52 -12.07 12.40 -6.36
N ARG A 53 -12.12 11.98 -7.62
CA ARG A 53 -13.20 11.21 -8.24
C ARG A 53 -12.62 9.91 -8.79
N ALA A 54 -13.31 8.81 -8.56
CA ALA A 54 -12.96 7.53 -9.16
C ALA A 54 -13.05 7.63 -10.68
N VAL A 55 -12.03 7.09 -11.37
CA VAL A 55 -12.04 6.93 -12.83
C VAL A 55 -12.23 5.44 -13.13
N ALA A 56 -13.10 5.15 -14.09
CA ALA A 56 -13.42 3.79 -14.51
C ALA A 56 -13.48 3.69 -16.02
N PHE A 57 -13.40 2.48 -16.56
CA PHE A 57 -13.60 2.23 -17.98
C PHE A 57 -15.03 1.77 -18.24
N ASP A 58 -15.70 2.40 -19.21
CA ASP A 58 -17.04 2.03 -19.68
C ASP A 58 -16.93 1.19 -20.96
N PRO A 59 -17.15 -0.14 -20.87
CA PRO A 59 -17.05 -1.01 -22.03
C PRO A 59 -18.16 -0.79 -23.07
N SER A 60 -19.26 -0.14 -22.70
CA SER A 60 -20.35 0.18 -23.65
C SER A 60 -20.04 1.39 -24.52
N LEU A 61 -19.19 2.30 -24.03
CA LEU A 61 -18.77 3.52 -24.71
C LEU A 61 -17.33 3.43 -25.24
N ASP A 62 -16.62 2.36 -24.91
CA ASP A 62 -15.18 2.18 -25.17
C ASP A 62 -14.35 3.39 -24.70
N ALA A 63 -14.68 3.91 -23.51
CA ALA A 63 -14.12 5.17 -23.01
C ALA A 63 -13.92 5.16 -21.50
N PHE A 64 -12.94 5.95 -21.03
CA PHE A 64 -12.79 6.23 -19.61
C PHE A 64 -13.79 7.30 -19.15
N ALA A 65 -14.38 7.11 -17.98
CA ALA A 65 -15.33 8.02 -17.37
C ALA A 65 -14.93 8.36 -15.94
N THR A 66 -14.97 9.65 -15.62
CA THR A 66 -14.91 10.14 -14.25
C THR A 66 -16.29 10.00 -13.61
N LEU A 67 -16.33 9.32 -12.46
CA LEU A 67 -17.59 9.11 -11.75
C LEU A 67 -17.91 10.34 -10.90
N GLU A 68 -18.96 11.07 -11.26
CA GLU A 68 -19.37 12.25 -10.48
C GLU A 68 -20.32 11.89 -9.33
N ARG A 69 -21.32 11.05 -9.62
CA ARG A 69 -22.36 10.64 -8.67
C ARG A 69 -22.80 9.21 -8.96
N VAL A 70 -22.61 8.30 -8.01
CA VAL A 70 -22.99 6.88 -8.16
C VAL A 70 -24.17 6.56 -7.23
N PRO A 71 -25.22 5.88 -7.72
CA PRO A 71 -26.30 5.39 -6.87
C PRO A 71 -25.80 4.25 -5.96
N VAL A 72 -26.08 4.37 -4.67
CA VAL A 72 -25.80 3.34 -3.66
C VAL A 72 -27.06 3.16 -2.83
N GLY A 73 -27.85 2.12 -3.13
CA GLY A 73 -29.19 1.95 -2.59
C GLY A 73 -30.10 3.13 -2.95
N ARG A 74 -30.70 3.79 -1.95
CA ARG A 74 -31.59 4.95 -2.16
C ARG A 74 -30.89 6.30 -2.24
N ARG A 75 -29.56 6.35 -2.05
CA ARG A 75 -28.77 7.59 -2.04
C ARG A 75 -27.85 7.68 -3.26
N ARG A 76 -27.44 8.89 -3.60
CA ARG A 76 -26.30 9.14 -4.51
C ARG A 76 -25.11 9.61 -3.69
N VAL A 77 -23.96 9.02 -3.93
CA VAL A 77 -22.71 9.38 -3.26
C VAL A 77 -21.72 9.95 -4.27
N THR A 78 -20.82 10.78 -3.75
CA THR A 78 -19.65 11.23 -4.50
C THR A 78 -18.59 10.13 -4.39
N PRO A 79 -18.19 9.50 -5.50
CA PRO A 79 -17.31 8.34 -5.49
C PRO A 79 -15.84 8.78 -5.46
N LEU A 80 -15.17 8.52 -4.35
CA LEU A 80 -13.75 8.77 -4.19
C LEU A 80 -12.95 7.62 -4.81
N ALA A 81 -11.82 7.94 -5.46
CA ALA A 81 -10.92 6.93 -6.00
C ALA A 81 -10.36 6.07 -4.86
N VAL A 82 -10.23 4.77 -5.12
CA VAL A 82 -9.69 3.80 -4.15
C VAL A 82 -8.32 3.35 -4.61
N ALA A 83 -7.40 3.22 -3.67
CA ALA A 83 -6.07 2.68 -3.87
C ALA A 83 -5.78 1.57 -2.86
N CYS A 84 -4.93 0.63 -3.24
CA CYS A 84 -4.35 -0.35 -2.33
C CYS A 84 -2.90 0.01 -1.98
N PHE A 85 -2.45 -0.44 -0.82
CA PHE A 85 -1.04 -0.50 -0.45
C PHE A 85 -0.73 -1.93 -0.03
N LEU A 86 0.12 -2.56 -0.83
CA LEU A 86 0.47 -3.97 -0.66
C LEU A 86 1.58 -4.13 0.39
N PRO A 87 1.65 -5.29 1.07
CA PRO A 87 2.80 -5.63 1.91
C PRO A 87 4.08 -5.73 1.06
N PRO A 88 5.27 -5.74 1.70
CA PRO A 88 6.53 -6.00 1.01
C PRO A 88 6.49 -7.31 0.21
N GLY A 89 7.28 -7.35 -0.87
CA GLY A 89 7.34 -8.50 -1.80
C GLY A 89 6.49 -8.36 -3.05
N TYR A 90 5.76 -7.25 -3.20
CA TYR A 90 4.93 -6.92 -4.35
C TYR A 90 5.35 -5.60 -4.99
N THR A 91 5.47 -5.59 -6.31
CA THR A 91 5.73 -4.38 -7.09
C THR A 91 4.44 -3.96 -7.79
N ARG A 92 3.98 -2.73 -7.56
CA ARG A 92 2.83 -2.16 -8.29
C ARG A 92 3.16 -2.03 -9.77
N THR A 93 2.19 -2.33 -10.63
CA THR A 93 2.31 -2.13 -12.09
C THR A 93 1.62 -0.84 -12.54
N HIS A 94 0.60 -0.39 -11.80
CA HIS A 94 -0.19 0.80 -12.15
C HIS A 94 -0.48 1.68 -10.93
N LEU A 95 -0.56 2.98 -11.15
CA LEU A 95 -1.07 3.93 -10.15
C LEU A 95 -2.61 3.86 -10.10
N PRO A 96 -3.25 4.22 -8.97
CA PRO A 96 -4.70 4.33 -8.92
C PRO A 96 -5.20 5.40 -9.90
N ALA A 97 -6.25 5.08 -10.68
CA ALA A 97 -6.87 6.06 -11.57
C ALA A 97 -7.77 7.01 -10.76
N ALA A 98 -7.42 8.29 -10.76
CA ALA A 98 -8.12 9.32 -10.01
C ALA A 98 -8.16 10.62 -10.79
N HIS A 99 -9.30 11.29 -10.76
CA HIS A 99 -9.45 12.65 -11.25
C HIS A 99 -9.59 13.61 -10.07
N TYR A 100 -8.91 14.75 -10.12
CA TYR A 100 -9.01 15.79 -9.09
C TYR A 100 -9.70 17.01 -9.71
N PRO A 101 -10.95 17.34 -9.31
CA PRO A 101 -11.66 18.53 -9.83
C PRO A 101 -11.00 19.87 -9.44
N GLY A 102 -10.10 19.85 -8.46
CA GLY A 102 -9.30 20.99 -8.02
C GLY A 102 -7.85 20.58 -7.79
N PRO A 103 -7.04 21.42 -7.12
CA PRO A 103 -5.66 21.08 -6.78
C PRO A 103 -5.59 19.75 -6.01
N ALA A 104 -4.79 18.81 -6.49
CA ALA A 104 -4.59 17.53 -5.80
C ALA A 104 -3.85 17.76 -4.47
N PRO A 105 -4.30 17.14 -3.37
CA PRO A 105 -3.59 17.22 -2.10
C PRO A 105 -2.26 16.46 -2.17
N TYR A 106 -1.28 16.90 -1.39
CA TYR A 106 -0.06 16.12 -1.17
C TYR A 106 -0.41 14.84 -0.39
N LEU A 107 -0.09 13.70 -0.98
CA LEU A 107 -0.25 12.40 -0.34
C LEU A 107 1.09 11.95 0.26
N PRO A 108 1.07 11.17 1.36
CA PRO A 108 2.26 10.43 1.78
C PRO A 108 2.87 9.66 0.62
N LEU A 109 4.20 9.51 0.58
CA LEU A 109 4.90 8.80 -0.48
C LEU A 109 4.80 7.27 -0.33
N TRP A 110 3.58 6.76 -0.16
CA TRP A 110 3.29 5.33 -0.11
C TRP A 110 3.16 4.73 -1.51
N ALA A 111 3.37 3.42 -1.60
CA ALA A 111 3.28 2.69 -2.86
C ALA A 111 1.82 2.37 -3.23
N TYR A 112 0.98 3.41 -3.37
CA TYR A 112 -0.40 3.26 -3.82
C TYR A 112 -0.45 2.55 -5.17
N THR A 113 -1.34 1.57 -5.30
CA THR A 113 -1.59 0.84 -6.54
C THR A 113 -3.09 0.84 -6.90
N ALA A 114 -3.37 0.71 -8.19
CA ALA A 114 -4.73 0.51 -8.67
C ALA A 114 -5.31 -0.81 -8.17
N CYS A 115 -6.62 -0.83 -7.97
CA CYS A 115 -7.33 -2.03 -7.58
C CYS A 115 -8.76 -2.05 -8.13
N GLY A 116 -9.32 -3.25 -8.20
CA GLY A 116 -10.70 -3.51 -8.60
C GLY A 116 -11.30 -4.65 -7.79
N PHE A 117 -12.52 -5.04 -8.14
CA PHE A 117 -13.18 -6.21 -7.57
C PHE A 117 -13.36 -7.29 -8.64
N ALA A 118 -12.64 -8.40 -8.50
CA ALA A 118 -12.62 -9.50 -9.45
C ALA A 118 -13.10 -10.80 -8.78
N GLY A 119 -13.99 -11.55 -9.45
CA GLY A 119 -14.56 -12.78 -8.92
C GLY A 119 -15.25 -12.56 -7.57
N LYS A 120 -14.63 -13.05 -6.48
CA LYS A 120 -15.17 -12.99 -5.12
C LYS A 120 -14.47 -11.97 -4.20
N GLY A 121 -13.49 -11.20 -4.69
CA GLY A 121 -12.71 -10.32 -3.83
C GLY A 121 -12.00 -9.17 -4.55
N PHE A 122 -11.21 -8.43 -3.78
CA PHE A 122 -10.38 -7.36 -4.32
C PHE A 122 -9.16 -7.93 -5.05
N ALA A 123 -8.77 -7.26 -6.12
CA ALA A 123 -7.56 -7.53 -6.87
C ALA A 123 -6.78 -6.22 -7.10
N ALA A 124 -5.46 -6.30 -7.10
CA ALA A 124 -4.57 -5.15 -7.25
C ALA A 124 -3.65 -5.31 -8.46
N ALA A 125 -3.31 -4.18 -9.09
CA ALA A 125 -2.38 -4.12 -10.21
C ALA A 125 -0.94 -4.23 -9.70
N ALA A 126 -0.43 -5.46 -9.64
CA ALA A 126 0.88 -5.73 -9.08
C ALA A 126 1.41 -7.10 -9.53
N VAL A 127 2.72 -7.27 -9.37
CA VAL A 127 3.42 -8.55 -9.53
C VAL A 127 4.10 -8.90 -8.20
N ARG A 128 4.01 -10.17 -7.80
CA ARG A 128 4.82 -10.69 -6.69
C ARG A 128 6.25 -10.86 -7.19
N VAL A 129 7.17 -10.09 -6.62
CA VAL A 129 8.60 -10.11 -6.97
C VAL A 129 9.43 -10.92 -5.98
N ASP A 130 8.92 -11.08 -4.76
CA ASP A 130 9.55 -11.87 -3.73
C ASP A 130 8.82 -13.21 -3.56
N PRO A 131 9.40 -14.33 -4.00
CA PRO A 131 8.74 -15.63 -3.96
C PRO A 131 8.70 -16.23 -2.56
N VAL A 132 9.52 -15.76 -1.62
CA VAL A 132 9.51 -16.26 -0.23
C VAL A 132 8.48 -15.50 0.60
N ASP A 133 8.06 -16.12 1.71
CA ASP A 133 7.01 -15.60 2.57
C ASP A 133 7.55 -14.85 3.79
N HIS A 134 8.87 -14.64 3.89
CA HIS A 134 9.54 -14.05 5.05
C HIS A 134 9.01 -12.67 5.45
N SER A 135 8.42 -11.89 4.55
CA SER A 135 7.85 -10.57 4.84
C SER A 135 6.35 -10.61 5.16
N GLU A 136 5.73 -11.79 5.17
CA GLU A 136 4.30 -11.92 5.41
C GLU A 136 3.94 -11.63 6.89
N PRO A 137 2.87 -10.85 7.16
CA PRO A 137 2.51 -10.42 8.52
C PRO A 137 2.34 -11.56 9.54
N ARG A 138 1.87 -12.73 9.08
CA ARG A 138 1.66 -13.93 9.93
C ARG A 138 2.90 -14.40 10.68
N HIS A 139 4.09 -14.03 10.20
CA HIS A 139 5.34 -14.39 10.85
C HIS A 139 5.71 -13.47 12.02
N TYR A 140 5.03 -12.33 12.19
CA TYR A 140 5.44 -11.26 13.09
C TYR A 140 4.37 -10.95 14.13
N ASP A 141 4.43 -11.65 15.26
CA ASP A 141 3.64 -11.33 16.45
C ASP A 141 4.49 -10.55 17.45
N ASP A 142 4.05 -9.34 17.80
CA ASP A 142 4.78 -8.49 18.75
C ASP A 142 4.88 -9.15 20.15
N ARG A 143 3.96 -10.07 20.50
CA ARG A 143 4.03 -10.86 21.74
C ARG A 143 5.21 -11.83 21.76
N GLU A 144 5.67 -12.28 20.60
CA GLU A 144 6.84 -13.15 20.44
C GLU A 144 8.13 -12.33 20.27
N ILE A 145 8.04 -11.19 19.58
CA ILE A 145 9.19 -10.36 19.25
C ILE A 145 9.72 -9.60 20.46
N LEU A 146 8.84 -8.98 21.26
CA LEU A 146 9.24 -8.11 22.36
C LEU A 146 10.16 -8.82 23.38
N PRO A 147 9.85 -10.05 23.85
CA PRO A 147 10.75 -10.77 24.76
C PRO A 147 12.12 -11.07 24.15
N GLN A 148 12.19 -11.39 22.85
CA GLN A 148 13.46 -11.67 22.17
C GLN A 148 14.32 -10.42 22.05
N VAL A 149 13.70 -9.26 21.77
CA VAL A 149 14.38 -7.97 21.74
C VAL A 149 15.02 -7.67 23.11
N GLU A 150 14.26 -7.82 24.18
CA GLU A 150 14.75 -7.58 25.54
C GLU A 150 15.89 -8.53 25.93
N GLU A 151 15.77 -9.81 25.58
CA GLU A 151 16.78 -10.82 25.88
C GLU A 151 18.12 -10.53 25.17
N VAL A 152 18.08 -10.20 23.87
CA VAL A 152 19.29 -9.85 23.10
C VAL A 152 19.96 -8.61 23.67
N LEU A 153 19.18 -7.59 24.06
CA LEU A 153 19.73 -6.37 24.66
C LEU A 153 20.35 -6.63 26.04
N ARG A 154 19.78 -7.53 26.83
CA ARG A 154 20.33 -7.95 28.13
C ARG A 154 21.65 -8.70 27.97
N ARG A 155 21.79 -9.54 26.93
CA ARG A 155 23.05 -10.25 26.61
C ARG A 155 24.13 -9.31 26.06
N HIS A 156 23.74 -8.21 25.41
CA HIS A 156 24.65 -7.29 24.74
C HIS A 156 24.42 -5.81 25.13
N PRO A 157 24.53 -5.46 26.43
CA PRO A 157 24.11 -4.16 26.93
C PRO A 157 24.89 -2.97 26.35
N GLU A 158 26.14 -3.18 25.95
CA GLU A 158 27.00 -2.13 25.36
C GLU A 158 26.98 -2.10 23.83
N ASN A 159 26.30 -3.04 23.17
CA ASN A 159 26.33 -3.13 21.72
C ASN A 159 25.39 -2.11 21.06
N ARG A 160 25.98 -1.10 20.41
CA ARG A 160 25.27 -0.03 19.72
C ARG A 160 24.42 -0.51 18.55
N LEU A 161 24.83 -1.57 17.85
CA LEU A 161 24.07 -2.14 16.73
C LEU A 161 22.73 -2.69 17.22
N TRP A 162 22.72 -3.50 18.29
CA TRP A 162 21.49 -4.05 18.84
C TRP A 162 20.55 -2.96 19.37
N LYS A 163 21.09 -1.89 19.97
CA LYS A 163 20.31 -0.71 20.38
C LYS A 163 19.64 -0.02 19.18
N GLN A 164 20.35 0.12 18.05
CA GLN A 164 19.76 0.68 16.82
C GLN A 164 18.73 -0.25 16.20
N LEU A 165 19.02 -1.56 16.11
CA LEU A 165 18.07 -2.54 15.57
C LEU A 165 16.78 -2.61 16.37
N ARG A 166 16.82 -2.37 17.69
CA ARG A 166 15.62 -2.22 18.52
C ARG A 166 14.72 -1.09 18.01
N VAL A 167 15.30 0.08 17.71
CA VAL A 167 14.55 1.22 17.15
C VAL A 167 13.96 0.84 15.79
N CYS A 168 14.77 0.22 14.92
CA CYS A 168 14.29 -0.24 13.63
C CYS A 168 13.13 -1.24 13.75
N ALA A 169 13.22 -2.20 14.65
CA ALA A 169 12.24 -3.26 14.83
C ALA A 169 10.93 -2.77 15.48
N LEU A 170 11.02 -1.90 16.49
CA LEU A 170 9.88 -1.52 17.34
C LEU A 170 9.28 -0.16 17.02
N THR A 171 10.04 0.76 16.42
CA THR A 171 9.57 2.10 16.04
C THR A 171 9.24 2.17 14.56
N TYR A 172 10.16 1.71 13.70
CA TYR A 172 9.95 1.72 12.25
C TYR A 172 9.28 0.44 11.73
N HIS A 173 9.04 -0.55 12.62
CA HIS A 173 8.46 -1.85 12.28
C HIS A 173 9.19 -2.58 11.14
N CYS A 174 10.51 -2.41 11.04
CA CYS A 174 11.34 -3.08 10.05
C CYS A 174 11.33 -4.60 10.27
N LEU A 175 10.76 -5.34 9.31
CA LEU A 175 10.64 -6.80 9.36
C LEU A 175 12.02 -7.49 9.44
N ALA A 176 12.99 -7.01 8.68
CA ALA A 176 14.35 -7.53 8.73
C ALA A 176 15.01 -7.29 10.11
N ALA A 177 14.76 -6.14 10.75
CA ALA A 177 15.28 -5.90 12.10
C ALA A 177 14.62 -6.82 13.13
N LYS A 178 13.31 -7.12 12.99
CA LYS A 178 12.61 -8.12 13.79
C LYS A 178 13.22 -9.52 13.61
N ASN A 179 13.55 -9.89 12.37
CA ASN A 179 14.21 -11.17 12.05
C ASN A 179 15.55 -11.35 12.74
N ALA A 180 16.32 -10.27 12.90
CA ALA A 180 17.58 -10.30 13.66
C ALA A 180 17.38 -10.73 15.12
N PHE A 181 16.30 -10.25 15.77
CA PHE A 181 15.96 -10.64 17.14
C PHE A 181 15.34 -12.04 17.23
N LEU A 182 14.59 -12.45 16.21
CA LEU A 182 14.02 -13.79 16.12
C LEU A 182 15.04 -14.88 15.70
N GLY A 183 16.25 -14.48 15.28
CA GLY A 183 17.31 -15.40 14.88
C GLY A 183 17.03 -16.17 13.60
N ARG A 184 16.34 -15.56 12.63
CA ARG A 184 15.95 -16.19 11.35
C ARG A 184 16.17 -15.25 10.16
N TRP A 185 16.29 -15.81 8.96
CA TRP A 185 16.37 -15.09 7.67
C TRP A 185 17.44 -13.97 7.65
N GLU A 186 17.09 -12.80 7.10
CA GLU A 186 18.00 -11.69 6.87
C GLU A 186 18.03 -10.71 8.06
N MET A 187 19.22 -10.17 8.34
CA MET A 187 19.44 -9.08 9.29
C MET A 187 19.87 -7.82 8.53
N PRO A 188 19.20 -6.67 8.71
CA PRO A 188 19.64 -5.42 8.13
C PRO A 188 20.85 -4.94 8.92
N LEU A 189 21.92 -4.57 8.22
CA LEU A 189 23.10 -3.99 8.87
C LEU A 189 23.16 -2.49 8.53
N PRO A 190 22.89 -1.59 9.49
CA PRO A 190 23.13 -0.16 9.30
C PRO A 190 24.64 0.08 9.18
N THR A 191 25.12 0.30 7.95
CA THR A 191 26.55 0.46 7.65
C THR A 191 27.01 1.91 7.52
N SER A 192 26.08 2.85 7.34
CA SER A 192 26.41 4.27 7.21
C SER A 192 25.86 5.10 8.38
N ALA A 193 26.69 6.01 8.88
CA ALA A 193 26.27 7.01 9.88
C ALA A 193 25.44 8.15 9.26
N SER A 194 25.49 8.32 7.93
CA SER A 194 24.73 9.32 7.19
C SER A 194 24.21 8.78 5.85
N CYS A 195 23.06 9.29 5.40
CA CYS A 195 22.56 9.01 4.07
C CYS A 195 23.19 10.01 3.08
N ASN A 196 23.63 9.53 1.91
CA ASN A 196 24.12 10.38 0.82
C ASN A 196 23.05 10.64 -0.26
N ALA A 197 21.81 10.20 -0.03
CA ALA A 197 20.69 10.44 -0.92
C ALA A 197 19.91 11.70 -0.49
N ASP A 198 19.49 12.50 -1.46
CA ASP A 198 18.63 13.68 -1.25
C ASP A 198 17.19 13.33 -1.61
N CYS A 199 16.65 12.31 -0.94
CA CYS A 199 15.33 11.80 -1.22
C CYS A 199 14.25 12.83 -0.81
N VAL A 200 13.35 13.15 -1.75
CA VAL A 200 12.15 13.98 -1.49
C VAL A 200 11.33 13.46 -0.30
N GLY A 201 11.35 12.15 -0.05
CA GLY A 201 10.67 11.49 1.07
C GLY A 201 11.62 10.82 2.07
N CYS A 202 12.65 11.52 2.56
CA CYS A 202 13.67 10.92 3.43
C CYS A 202 13.11 10.44 4.78
N LEU A 203 12.91 9.14 4.97
CA LEU A 203 12.45 8.56 6.24
C LEU A 203 13.41 8.81 7.43
N SER A 204 14.71 9.00 7.16
CA SER A 204 15.72 9.25 8.19
C SER A 204 15.82 10.72 8.61
N LEU A 205 15.38 11.66 7.77
CA LEU A 205 15.40 13.10 8.01
C LEU A 205 13.97 13.63 7.94
N GLN A 206 13.17 13.31 8.95
CA GLN A 206 11.82 13.84 9.10
C GLN A 206 11.84 15.06 10.06
N PRO A 207 11.18 16.17 9.71
CA PRO A 207 11.03 17.29 10.63
C PRO A 207 10.23 16.87 11.86
N ALA A 208 10.50 17.50 13.01
CA ALA A 208 9.78 17.18 14.24
C ALA A 208 8.28 17.49 14.08
N GLY A 209 7.43 16.47 14.22
CA GLY A 209 5.97 16.60 14.13
C GLY A 209 5.32 16.15 12.81
N ALA A 210 6.09 15.51 11.91
CA ALA A 210 5.54 14.76 10.78
C ALA A 210 4.94 13.40 11.22
#